data_AF-A0A6A5AL88-F1
#
_entry.id   AF-A0A6A5AL88-F1
#
_cell.length_a   1.000
_cell.length_b   1.000
_cell.length_c   1.000
_cell.angle_alpha   90.00
_cell.angle_beta   90.00
_cell.angle_gamma   90.00
#
_symmetry.space_group_name_H-M   'P 1'
#
loop_
_entity.id
_entity.type
_entity.pdbx_description
1 polymer ?
#
loop_
_entity_poly.entity_id
_entity_poly.type
_entity_poly.pdbx_seq_one_letter_code
_entity_poly.pdbx_strand_id
1 'polypeptide(L)'
;VYRWVANVLNAWENHRTDVEFENNLITKVFLFQFCNSFASFFYIAYVKHYVGDPCIDNNCLGELRLQLFILFGMQVVVGNLVEVVLPTATRMLHLYRNASDDPSKPKKSAGDTKRKLQLAQEHCSQEELQAMLLPYEASEAFQDYNEMVIQYGFVTLFVVAFPLTPVMALANNILEIHVDAFKLCTAHRRPFPHRASDIGSCQVHCAFSTWESIRWGVRWSFFLHAMNSLAVVTNISILLFTYDPNDKVTSDATSSTTKWVTFIVAEQLSVALKHLVAYLVPDEPLELGQLKGRHKHIEANVFLGHHVDDKAVPTNLTEKAESLDLVILDKYDSFPGAVSPSDATSSLPPPPAPAYESRV
;
A
#
# COMPACT_ATOMS: atom_id res chain seq x y z
N VAL A 1 -5.30 20.09 -5.10
CA VAL A 1 -4.81 20.89 -6.25
C VAL A 1 -3.80 20.11 -7.08
N TYR A 2 -2.65 19.70 -6.53
CA TYR A 2 -1.60 19.02 -7.31
C TYR A 2 -2.10 17.76 -8.06
N ARG A 3 -2.91 16.92 -7.42
CA ARG A 3 -3.51 15.72 -8.07
C ARG A 3 -4.25 16.07 -9.36
N TRP A 4 -5.03 17.15 -9.35
CA TRP A 4 -5.75 17.61 -10.55
C TRP A 4 -4.78 18.04 -11.67
N VAL A 5 -3.75 18.80 -11.31
CA VAL A 5 -2.70 19.22 -12.26
C VAL A 5 -1.97 18.00 -12.82
N ALA A 6 -1.58 17.05 -11.96
CA ALA A 6 -0.89 15.82 -12.35
C ALA A 6 -1.74 14.99 -13.31
N ASN A 7 -3.05 14.84 -13.07
CA ASN A 7 -3.97 14.16 -13.98
C ASN A 7 -4.03 14.83 -15.35
N VAL A 8 -4.14 16.17 -15.39
CA VAL A 8 -4.19 16.92 -16.66
C VAL A 8 -2.89 16.76 -17.44
N LEU A 9 -1.73 16.89 -16.77
CA LEU A 9 -0.42 16.70 -17.39
C LEU A 9 -0.23 15.27 -17.89
N ASN A 10 -0.63 14.27 -17.10
CA ASN A 10 -0.48 12.87 -17.46
C ASN A 10 -1.40 12.46 -18.62
N ALA A 11 -2.60 13.06 -18.71
CA ALA A 11 -3.48 12.91 -19.86
C ALA A 11 -2.90 13.57 -21.12
N TRP A 12 -2.21 14.71 -20.96
CA TRP A 12 -1.54 15.39 -22.07
C TRP A 12 -0.35 14.61 -22.64
N GLU A 13 0.34 13.81 -21.81
CA GLU A 13 1.46 12.95 -22.23
C GLU A 13 1.03 11.77 -23.14
N ASN A 14 -0.27 11.46 -23.21
CA ASN A 14 -0.85 10.45 -24.10
C ASN A 14 -0.15 9.07 -24.06
N HIS A 15 -0.13 8.48 -22.87
CA HIS A 15 0.44 7.15 -22.62
C HIS A 15 -0.26 6.04 -23.42
N ARG A 16 0.49 5.02 -23.84
CA ARG A 16 -0.04 3.95 -24.72
C ARG A 16 -0.93 2.95 -23.97
N THR A 17 -0.67 2.75 -22.69
CA THR A 17 -1.34 1.74 -21.85
C THR A 17 -1.78 2.35 -20.53
N ASP A 18 -2.88 1.84 -19.96
CA ASP A 18 -3.38 2.29 -18.66
C ASP A 18 -2.34 2.09 -17.54
N VAL A 19 -1.55 1.01 -17.63
CA VAL A 19 -0.44 0.73 -16.71
C VAL A 19 0.64 1.82 -16.77
N GLU A 20 1.02 2.25 -17.97
CA GLU A 20 2.00 3.32 -18.15
C GLU A 20 1.44 4.67 -17.68
N PHE A 21 0.16 4.93 -17.98
CA PHE A 21 -0.54 6.10 -17.47
C PHE A 21 -0.51 6.14 -15.94
N GLU A 22 -0.92 5.05 -15.28
CA GLU A 22 -0.93 4.95 -13.83
C GLU A 22 0.47 5.12 -13.26
N ASN A 23 1.46 4.35 -13.70
CA ASN A 23 2.83 4.43 -13.16
C ASN A 23 3.44 5.84 -13.23
N ASN A 24 3.22 6.56 -14.32
CA ASN A 24 3.69 7.92 -14.47
C ASN A 24 2.93 8.91 -13.57
N LEU A 25 1.62 8.73 -13.40
CA LEU A 25 0.81 9.53 -12.49
C LEU A 25 1.25 9.32 -11.02
N ILE A 26 1.40 8.05 -10.62
CA ILE A 26 1.88 7.62 -9.30
C ILE A 26 3.19 8.32 -8.97
N THR A 27 4.14 8.29 -9.89
CA THR A 27 5.47 8.92 -9.73
C THR A 27 5.37 10.41 -9.47
N LYS A 28 4.59 11.13 -10.30
CA LYS A 28 4.43 12.58 -10.18
C LYS A 28 3.79 12.95 -8.83
N VAL A 29 2.69 12.28 -8.47
CA VAL A 29 1.96 12.53 -7.23
C VAL A 29 2.81 12.19 -6.01
N PHE A 30 3.48 11.04 -6.01
CA PHE A 30 4.32 10.61 -4.90
C PHE A 30 5.50 11.57 -4.67
N LEU A 31 6.25 11.94 -5.72
CA LEU A 31 7.40 12.84 -5.57
C LEU A 31 7.00 14.20 -5.02
N PHE A 32 5.88 14.76 -5.51
CA PHE A 32 5.37 16.01 -4.99
C PHE A 32 4.94 15.88 -3.54
N GLN A 33 4.20 14.82 -3.19
CA GLN A 33 3.75 14.60 -1.83
C GLN A 33 4.92 14.36 -0.87
N PHE A 34 5.93 13.61 -1.29
CA PHE A 34 7.17 13.42 -0.54
C PHE A 34 7.85 14.75 -0.24
N CYS A 35 8.08 15.59 -1.26
CA CYS A 35 8.68 16.90 -1.06
C CYS A 35 7.82 17.79 -0.15
N ASN A 36 6.51 17.83 -0.37
CA ASN A 36 5.60 18.66 0.41
C ASN A 36 5.51 18.20 1.88
N SER A 37 5.50 16.89 2.13
CA SER A 37 5.43 16.32 3.47
C SER A 37 6.75 16.41 4.23
N PHE A 38 7.90 16.29 3.54
CA PHE A 38 9.19 16.15 4.22
C PHE A 38 10.14 17.36 4.11
N ALA A 39 9.93 18.31 3.19
CA ALA A 39 10.83 19.44 3.00
C ALA A 39 11.01 20.28 4.26
N SER A 40 9.95 20.50 5.05
CA SER A 40 10.04 21.27 6.29
C SER A 40 10.92 20.59 7.35
N PHE A 41 10.90 19.25 7.43
CA PHE A 41 11.76 18.52 8.35
C PHE A 41 13.22 18.58 7.92
N PHE A 42 13.49 18.43 6.62
CA PHE A 42 14.85 18.59 6.09
C PHE A 42 15.38 20.01 6.28
N TYR A 43 14.52 21.02 6.14
CA TYR A 43 14.88 22.41 6.44
C TYR A 43 15.33 22.58 7.90
N ILE A 44 14.54 22.08 8.86
CA ILE A 44 14.86 22.20 10.29
C ILE A 44 16.10 21.40 10.65
N ALA A 45 16.23 20.18 10.12
CA ALA A 45 17.33 19.28 10.45
C ALA A 45 18.68 19.77 9.93
N TYR A 46 18.73 20.40 8.74
CA TYR A 46 19.98 20.64 8.02
C TYR A 46 20.23 22.08 7.56
N VAL A 47 19.22 22.94 7.48
CA VAL A 47 19.38 24.29 6.90
C VAL A 47 19.23 25.37 7.96
N LYS A 48 18.20 25.26 8.80
CA LYS A 48 17.77 26.32 9.73
C LYS A 48 18.91 26.87 10.60
N HIS A 49 19.70 25.98 11.22
CA HIS A 49 20.83 26.39 12.06
C HIS A 49 21.92 27.14 11.29
N TYR A 50 22.26 26.70 10.06
CA TYR A 50 23.33 27.32 9.26
C TYR A 50 22.94 28.68 8.66
N VAL A 51 21.65 28.91 8.43
CA VAL A 51 21.14 30.20 7.96
C VAL A 51 21.10 31.25 9.10
N GLY A 52 21.23 30.81 10.35
CA GLY A 52 21.16 31.69 11.53
C GLY A 52 19.73 31.93 12.03
N ASP A 53 18.76 31.12 11.58
CA ASP A 53 17.40 31.14 12.12
C ASP A 53 17.37 30.48 13.50
N PRO A 54 16.86 31.15 14.55
CA PRO A 54 16.83 30.56 15.89
C PRO A 54 15.86 29.37 15.93
N CYS A 55 16.35 28.23 16.43
CA CYS A 55 15.51 27.09 16.79
C CYS A 55 14.82 27.34 18.14
N ILE A 56 13.67 26.70 18.37
CA ILE A 56 12.96 26.78 19.67
C ILE A 56 13.92 26.31 20.78
N ASP A 57 14.10 27.14 21.81
CA ASP A 57 15.02 26.90 22.94
C ASP A 57 16.47 26.57 22.54
N ASN A 58 16.93 27.05 21.37
CA ASN A 58 18.21 26.67 20.75
C ASN A 58 18.36 25.16 20.52
N ASN A 59 17.28 24.38 20.47
CA ASN A 59 17.30 22.94 20.24
C ASN A 59 16.53 22.58 18.96
N CYS A 60 17.27 22.43 17.85
CA CYS A 60 16.67 22.10 16.56
C CYS A 60 16.12 20.66 16.53
N LEU A 61 16.73 19.72 17.27
CA LEU A 61 16.23 18.35 17.41
C LEU A 61 14.89 18.32 18.16
N GLY A 62 14.76 19.14 19.21
CA GLY A 62 13.51 19.31 19.96
C GLY A 62 12.39 19.88 19.10
N GLU A 63 12.68 20.92 18.32
CA GLU A 63 11.73 21.49 17.36
C GLU A 63 11.31 20.47 16.29
N LEU A 64 12.27 19.72 15.73
CA LEU A 64 12.02 18.66 14.76
C LEU A 64 11.06 17.60 15.33
N ARG A 65 11.30 17.15 16.57
CA ARG A 65 10.43 16.19 17.26
C ARG A 65 9.02 16.72 17.44
N LEU A 66 8.88 17.98 17.89
CA LEU A 66 7.57 18.59 18.08
C LEU A 66 6.81 18.70 16.76
N GLN A 67 7.48 19.10 15.69
CA GLN A 67 6.84 19.19 14.38
C GLN A 67 6.44 17.82 13.83
N LEU A 68 7.26 16.78 14.05
CA LEU A 68 6.89 15.41 13.66
C LEU A 68 5.63 14.96 14.39
N PHE A 69 5.56 15.18 15.70
CA PHE A 69 4.37 14.86 16.49
C PHE A 69 3.11 15.58 15.98
N ILE A 70 3.22 16.88 15.69
CA ILE A 70 2.08 17.67 15.22
C ILE A 70 1.66 17.25 13.82
N LEU A 71 2.58 17.20 12.84
CA LEU A 71 2.22 16.91 11.46
C LEU A 71 1.78 15.46 11.27
N PHE A 72 2.46 14.50 11.89
CA PHE A 72 2.04 13.10 11.84
C PHE A 72 0.71 12.89 12.57
N GLY A 73 0.55 13.46 13.77
CA GLY A 73 -0.70 13.37 14.54
C GLY A 73 -1.87 14.02 13.83
N MET A 74 -1.67 15.20 13.23
CA MET A 74 -2.69 15.89 12.43
C MET A 74 -3.06 15.09 11.18
N GLN A 75 -2.08 14.48 10.49
CA GLN A 75 -2.35 13.64 9.33
C GLN A 75 -3.19 12.41 9.72
N VAL A 76 -2.83 11.72 10.81
CA VAL A 76 -3.61 10.59 11.35
C VAL A 76 -5.04 11.00 11.68
N VAL A 77 -5.23 12.10 12.42
CA VAL A 77 -6.57 12.52 12.86
C VAL A 77 -7.41 13.02 11.69
N VAL A 78 -6.85 13.89 10.86
CA VAL A 78 -7.59 14.50 9.73
C VAL A 78 -7.86 13.47 8.64
N GLY A 79 -6.90 12.58 8.34
CA GLY A 79 -7.05 11.49 7.36
C GLY A 79 -8.24 10.61 7.72
N ASN A 80 -8.19 9.96 8.89
CA ASN A 80 -9.28 9.13 9.41
C ASN A 80 -10.63 9.87 9.47
N LEU A 81 -10.66 11.14 9.90
CA LEU A 81 -11.89 11.92 9.96
C LEU A 81 -12.47 12.17 8.57
N VAL A 82 -11.65 12.62 7.62
CA VAL A 82 -12.08 12.91 6.24
C VAL A 82 -12.60 11.63 5.59
N GLU A 83 -11.92 10.52 5.81
CA GLU A 83 -12.25 9.22 5.24
C GLU A 83 -13.57 8.64 5.75
N VAL A 84 -13.93 8.87 7.01
CA VAL A 84 -15.23 8.46 7.57
C VAL A 84 -16.34 9.47 7.24
N VAL A 85 -16.04 10.77 7.31
CA VAL A 85 -17.05 11.83 7.22
C VAL A 85 -17.47 12.06 5.77
N LEU A 86 -16.54 12.15 4.82
CA LEU A 86 -16.87 12.40 3.41
C LEU A 86 -17.86 11.40 2.81
N PRO A 87 -17.67 10.07 2.93
CA PRO A 87 -18.61 9.13 2.35
C PRO A 87 -19.98 9.16 3.05
N THR A 88 -19.99 9.33 4.37
CA THR A 88 -21.23 9.43 5.14
C THR A 88 -22.01 10.69 4.74
N ALA A 89 -21.32 11.81 4.57
CA ALA A 89 -21.91 13.09 4.18
C ALA A 89 -22.41 13.08 2.73
N THR A 90 -21.65 12.53 1.78
CA THR A 90 -22.08 12.40 0.38
C THR A 90 -23.30 11.50 0.26
N ARG A 91 -23.31 10.35 0.93
CA ARG A 91 -24.50 9.47 0.99
C ARG A 91 -25.72 10.21 1.54
N MET A 92 -25.57 10.91 2.67
CA MET A 92 -26.65 11.68 3.27
C MET A 92 -27.17 12.78 2.32
N LEU A 93 -26.27 13.46 1.61
CA LEU A 93 -26.62 14.51 0.65
C LEU A 93 -27.37 13.96 -0.56
N HIS A 94 -26.96 12.82 -1.12
CA HIS A 94 -27.66 12.16 -2.22
C HIS A 94 -29.10 11.80 -1.84
N LEU A 95 -29.28 11.19 -0.67
CA LEU A 95 -30.61 10.85 -0.15
C LEU A 95 -31.45 12.10 0.12
N TYR A 96 -30.85 13.18 0.64
CA TYR A 96 -31.55 14.44 0.87
C TYR A 96 -31.99 15.09 -0.45
N ARG A 97 -31.14 15.09 -1.50
CA ARG A 97 -31.48 15.63 -2.82
C ARG A 97 -32.61 14.83 -3.47
N ASN A 98 -32.53 13.50 -3.47
CA ASN A 98 -33.56 12.63 -4.04
C ASN A 98 -34.91 12.73 -3.29
N ALA A 99 -34.88 13.00 -1.98
CA ALA A 99 -36.09 13.20 -1.18
C ALA A 99 -36.74 14.59 -1.36
N SER A 100 -36.01 15.54 -1.94
CA SER A 100 -36.40 16.95 -2.10
C SER A 100 -36.94 17.30 -3.49
N ASP A 101 -36.98 16.34 -4.42
CA ASP A 101 -37.48 16.51 -5.80
C ASP A 101 -39.01 16.72 -5.92
N ASP A 102 -39.71 16.90 -4.80
CA ASP A 102 -41.13 17.31 -4.76
C ASP A 102 -41.24 18.79 -4.37
N PRO A 103 -41.23 19.73 -5.35
CA PRO A 103 -41.25 21.18 -5.11
C PRO A 103 -42.57 21.68 -4.48
N SER A 104 -43.57 20.82 -4.30
CA SER A 104 -44.90 21.18 -3.79
C SER A 104 -45.04 21.11 -2.26
N LYS A 105 -44.06 20.56 -1.53
CA LYS A 105 -44.20 20.26 -0.09
C LYS A 105 -43.41 21.21 0.83
N PRO A 106 -44.00 21.66 1.95
CA PRO A 106 -43.36 22.60 2.88
C PRO A 106 -42.11 22.01 3.55
N LYS A 107 -41.15 22.88 3.92
CA LYS A 107 -39.91 22.53 4.65
C LYS A 107 -40.26 21.77 5.93
N LYS A 108 -39.88 20.49 6.00
CA LYS A 108 -40.20 19.61 7.14
C LYS A 108 -39.15 19.70 8.25
N SER A 109 -39.58 19.37 9.47
CA SER A 109 -38.74 19.21 10.66
C SER A 109 -37.62 18.16 10.45
N ALA A 110 -36.49 18.32 11.14
CA ALA A 110 -35.33 17.41 11.06
C ALA A 110 -35.68 15.94 11.36
N GLY A 111 -36.63 15.69 12.27
CA GLY A 111 -37.10 14.33 12.60
C GLY A 111 -37.89 13.68 11.46
N ASP A 112 -38.68 14.48 10.73
CA ASP A 112 -39.47 14.02 9.58
C ASP A 112 -38.59 13.70 8.37
N THR A 113 -37.45 14.41 8.25
CA THR A 113 -36.44 14.17 7.21
C THR A 113 -35.76 12.83 7.42
N LYS A 114 -35.38 12.49 8.67
CA LYS A 114 -34.73 11.23 9.02
C LYS A 114 -35.62 10.01 8.74
N ARG A 115 -36.92 10.12 9.06
CA ARG A 115 -37.91 9.07 8.78
C ARG A 115 -38.17 8.88 7.28
N LYS A 116 -38.25 9.97 6.52
CA LYS A 116 -38.35 9.92 5.04
C LYS A 116 -37.12 9.27 4.41
N LEU A 117 -35.93 9.58 4.92
CA LEU A 117 -34.67 9.01 4.43
C LEU A 117 -34.64 7.49 4.61
N GLN A 118 -35.09 7.01 5.78
CA GLN A 118 -35.21 5.57 6.07
C GLN A 118 -36.25 4.89 5.16
N LEU A 119 -37.41 5.53 4.95
CA LEU A 119 -38.44 5.01 4.04
C LEU A 119 -37.97 5.00 2.57
N ALA A 120 -37.25 6.02 2.13
CA ALA A 120 -36.68 6.08 0.79
C ALA A 120 -35.61 4.99 0.58
N GLN A 121 -34.84 4.70 1.62
CA GLN A 121 -33.87 3.60 1.64
C GLN A 121 -34.57 2.23 1.62
N GLU A 122 -35.71 2.06 2.30
CA GLU A 122 -36.49 0.80 2.32
C GLU A 122 -37.19 0.50 0.99
N HIS A 123 -37.58 1.53 0.23
CA HIS A 123 -38.25 1.39 -1.07
C HIS A 123 -37.28 1.30 -2.25
N CYS A 124 -35.97 1.48 -2.02
CA CYS A 124 -34.96 1.43 -3.05
C CYS A 124 -34.52 -0.02 -3.30
N SER A 125 -34.41 -0.41 -4.57
CA SER A 125 -33.76 -1.67 -4.94
C SER A 125 -32.27 -1.66 -4.54
N GLN A 126 -31.66 -2.84 -4.38
CA GLN A 126 -30.24 -2.91 -4.00
C GLN A 126 -29.34 -2.28 -5.07
N GLU A 127 -29.74 -2.40 -6.33
CA GLU A 127 -29.03 -1.89 -7.50
C GLU A 127 -29.05 -0.36 -7.50
N GLU A 128 -30.19 0.26 -7.20
CA GLU A 128 -30.30 1.72 -7.07
C GLU A 128 -29.49 2.23 -5.88
N LEU A 129 -29.49 1.52 -4.76
CA LEU A 129 -28.66 1.89 -3.61
C LEU A 129 -27.18 1.84 -3.96
N GLN A 130 -26.73 0.81 -4.66
CA GLN A 130 -25.35 0.71 -5.12
C GLN A 130 -25.02 1.82 -6.12
N ALA A 131 -25.94 2.17 -7.02
CA ALA A 131 -25.76 3.28 -7.95
C ALA A 131 -25.62 4.65 -7.24
N MET A 132 -26.05 4.80 -5.98
CA MET A 132 -25.84 6.04 -5.21
C MET A 132 -24.49 6.11 -4.51
N LEU A 133 -23.73 5.01 -4.42
CA LEU A 133 -22.39 4.98 -3.80
C LEU A 133 -21.32 5.55 -4.74
N LEU A 134 -20.17 5.94 -4.20
CA LEU A 134 -19.04 6.47 -4.98
C LEU A 134 -18.32 5.33 -5.74
N PRO A 135 -17.86 5.55 -6.98
CA PRO A 135 -17.02 4.58 -7.66
C PRO A 135 -15.65 4.47 -6.98
N TYR A 136 -15.14 3.26 -6.81
CA TYR A 136 -13.76 3.01 -6.37
C TYR A 136 -12.91 2.63 -7.59
N GLU A 137 -12.06 3.56 -8.02
CA GLU A 137 -11.20 3.40 -9.19
C GLU A 137 -9.76 3.05 -8.76
N ALA A 138 -8.94 2.58 -9.70
CA ALA A 138 -7.52 2.30 -9.46
C ALA A 138 -6.76 3.52 -8.89
N SER A 139 -7.21 4.73 -9.25
CA SER A 139 -6.64 5.97 -8.73
C SER A 139 -6.89 6.19 -7.23
N GLU A 140 -7.97 5.64 -6.65
CA GLU A 140 -8.27 5.71 -5.21
C GLU A 140 -7.44 4.68 -4.44
N ALA A 141 -7.31 3.45 -4.95
CA ALA A 141 -6.40 2.45 -4.37
C ALA A 141 -4.94 2.94 -4.31
N PHE A 142 -4.51 3.69 -5.33
CA PHE A 142 -3.22 4.38 -5.28
C PHE A 142 -3.11 5.37 -4.11
N GLN A 143 -4.17 6.11 -3.79
CA GLN A 143 -4.12 7.07 -2.69
C GLN A 143 -3.98 6.37 -1.35
N ASP A 144 -4.74 5.30 -1.15
CA ASP A 144 -4.70 4.49 0.07
C ASP A 144 -3.26 3.95 0.26
N TYR A 145 -2.61 3.47 -0.81
CA TYR A 145 -1.19 3.10 -0.76
C TYR A 145 -0.24 4.27 -0.50
N ASN A 146 -0.47 5.42 -1.14
CA ASN A 146 0.38 6.61 -0.97
C ASN A 146 0.35 7.09 0.49
N GLU A 147 -0.81 7.08 1.13
CA GLU A 147 -0.96 7.39 2.55
C GLU A 147 -0.09 6.47 3.42
N MET A 148 -0.16 5.16 3.18
CA MET A 148 0.66 4.17 3.87
C MET A 148 2.16 4.36 3.62
N VAL A 149 2.57 4.67 2.39
CA VAL A 149 3.99 4.90 2.05
C VAL A 149 4.52 6.18 2.70
N ILE A 150 3.73 7.26 2.72
CA ILE A 150 4.12 8.50 3.40
C ILE A 150 4.22 8.27 4.93
N GLN A 151 3.27 7.54 5.53
CA GLN A 151 3.35 7.12 6.92
C GLN A 151 4.61 6.29 7.20
N TYR A 152 4.96 5.36 6.31
CA TYR A 152 6.22 4.62 6.38
C TYR A 152 7.44 5.55 6.36
N GLY A 153 7.39 6.64 5.59
CA GLY A 153 8.43 7.67 5.56
C GLY A 153 8.61 8.40 6.87
N PHE A 154 7.50 8.80 7.51
CA PHE A 154 7.55 9.38 8.86
C PHE A 154 8.20 8.44 9.87
N VAL A 155 7.86 7.15 9.80
CA VAL A 155 8.39 6.13 10.70
C VAL A 155 9.88 5.89 10.46
N THR A 156 10.33 5.80 9.20
CA THR A 156 11.70 5.36 8.88
C THR A 156 12.71 6.49 8.78
N LEU A 157 12.37 7.63 8.18
CA LEU A 157 13.33 8.72 7.93
C LEU A 157 13.74 9.46 9.19
N PHE A 158 12.84 9.53 10.19
CA PHE A 158 13.01 10.39 11.38
C PHE A 158 12.90 9.63 12.71
N VAL A 159 13.10 8.31 12.71
CA VAL A 159 12.94 7.47 13.91
C VAL A 159 13.85 7.91 15.06
N VAL A 160 15.05 8.40 14.73
CA VAL A 160 16.00 8.93 15.73
C VAL A 160 15.44 10.17 16.43
N ALA A 161 14.80 11.08 15.69
CA ALA A 161 14.27 12.32 16.25
C ALA A 161 13.04 12.06 17.13
N PHE A 162 12.18 11.12 16.71
CA PHE A 162 10.96 10.75 17.44
C PHE A 162 10.75 9.22 17.47
N PRO A 163 11.29 8.51 18.49
CA PRO A 163 11.22 7.06 18.58
C PRO A 163 9.81 6.47 18.80
N LEU A 164 8.83 7.29 19.16
CA LEU A 164 7.45 6.84 19.39
C LEU A 164 6.62 6.74 18.08
N THR A 165 7.15 7.25 16.97
CA THR A 165 6.48 7.20 15.65
C THR A 165 5.99 5.80 15.26
N PRO A 166 6.78 4.71 15.40
CA PRO A 166 6.32 3.37 15.05
C PRO A 166 5.10 2.91 15.86
N VAL A 167 5.01 3.28 17.14
CA VAL A 167 3.87 2.93 18.01
C VAL A 167 2.62 3.70 17.58
N MET A 168 2.76 4.99 17.27
CA MET A 168 1.66 5.79 16.74
C MET A 168 1.19 5.28 15.38
N ALA A 169 2.13 4.89 14.51
CA ALA A 169 1.83 4.30 13.22
C ALA A 169 1.11 2.95 13.35
N LEU A 170 1.51 2.10 14.30
CA LEU A 170 0.81 0.85 14.58
C LEU A 170 -0.63 1.10 15.04
N ALA A 171 -0.84 2.06 15.95
CA ALA A 171 -2.18 2.45 16.37
C ALA A 171 -3.01 2.98 15.21
N ASN A 172 -2.42 3.80 14.33
CA ASN A 172 -3.09 4.25 13.11
C ASN A 172 -3.48 3.07 12.23
N ASN A 173 -2.56 2.16 11.92
CA ASN A 173 -2.82 1.01 11.05
C ASN A 173 -3.94 0.11 11.58
N ILE A 174 -4.06 -0.06 12.90
CA ILE A 174 -5.16 -0.83 13.50
C ILE A 174 -6.51 -0.15 13.23
N LEU A 175 -6.58 1.18 13.37
CA LEU A 175 -7.78 1.94 13.05
C LEU A 175 -8.06 1.94 11.55
N GLU A 176 -7.03 2.17 10.75
CA GLU A 176 -7.08 2.24 9.29
C GLU A 176 -7.71 0.99 8.69
N ILE A 177 -7.29 -0.20 9.13
CA ILE A 177 -7.87 -1.48 8.64
C ILE A 177 -9.40 -1.50 8.80
N HIS A 178 -9.92 -0.94 9.89
CA HIS A 178 -11.36 -0.90 10.14
C HIS A 178 -12.05 0.24 9.36
N VAL A 179 -11.38 1.40 9.24
CA VAL A 179 -11.88 2.55 8.48
C VAL A 179 -11.96 2.22 6.98
N ASP A 180 -10.91 1.62 6.42
CA ASP A 180 -10.85 1.13 5.04
C ASP A 180 -11.91 0.05 4.80
N ALA A 181 -12.05 -0.91 5.72
CA ALA A 181 -13.10 -1.93 5.61
C ALA A 181 -14.49 -1.29 5.59
N PHE A 182 -14.75 -0.30 6.45
CA PHE A 182 -16.00 0.45 6.46
C PHE A 182 -16.21 1.24 5.16
N LYS A 183 -15.19 1.94 4.67
CA LYS A 183 -15.18 2.69 3.40
C LYS A 183 -15.50 1.79 2.21
N LEU A 184 -14.86 0.64 2.09
CA LEU A 184 -15.09 -0.29 0.98
C LEU A 184 -16.47 -0.97 1.06
N CYS A 185 -16.95 -1.28 2.27
CA CYS A 185 -18.21 -2.01 2.45
C CYS A 185 -19.46 -1.12 2.42
N THR A 186 -19.34 0.17 2.77
CA THR A 186 -20.51 1.03 2.99
C THR A 186 -20.52 2.32 2.18
N ALA A 187 -19.37 2.77 1.68
CA ALA A 187 -19.25 4.03 0.96
C ALA A 187 -19.08 3.89 -0.55
N HIS A 188 -18.40 2.82 -0.97
CA HIS A 188 -18.06 2.60 -2.36
C HIS A 188 -18.90 1.52 -3.02
N ARG A 189 -19.08 1.66 -4.33
CA ARG A 189 -19.57 0.59 -5.19
C ARG A 189 -18.56 -0.54 -5.20
N ARG A 190 -19.05 -1.78 -5.30
CA ARG A 190 -18.19 -2.95 -5.48
C ARG A 190 -17.26 -2.73 -6.68
N PRO A 191 -15.92 -2.66 -6.47
CA PRO A 191 -14.99 -2.51 -7.58
C PRO A 191 -14.90 -3.79 -8.41
N PHE A 192 -14.51 -3.66 -9.67
CA PHE A 192 -14.22 -4.81 -10.50
C PHE A 192 -12.90 -5.46 -10.06
N PRO A 193 -12.86 -6.79 -9.87
CA PRO A 193 -11.65 -7.47 -9.44
C PRO A 193 -10.61 -7.48 -10.57
N HIS A 194 -9.42 -6.94 -10.30
CA HIS A 194 -8.27 -6.98 -11.19
C HIS A 194 -7.24 -7.95 -10.63
N ARG A 195 -6.61 -8.75 -11.50
CA ARG A 195 -5.50 -9.63 -11.08
C ARG A 195 -4.23 -8.81 -10.98
N ALA A 196 -3.60 -8.82 -9.81
CA ALA A 196 -2.29 -8.22 -9.58
C ALA A 196 -1.34 -9.24 -8.96
N SER A 197 -0.12 -9.34 -9.49
CA SER A 197 0.95 -10.19 -8.94
C SER A 197 1.70 -9.56 -7.77
N ASP A 198 1.69 -8.23 -7.71
CA ASP A 198 2.48 -7.41 -6.82
C ASP A 198 1.73 -6.14 -6.41
N ILE A 199 2.26 -5.45 -5.40
CA ILE A 199 1.72 -4.20 -4.87
C ILE A 199 1.86 -3.06 -5.90
N GLY A 200 2.86 -3.15 -6.79
CA GLY A 200 3.06 -2.20 -7.91
C GLY A 200 1.96 -2.33 -8.95
N SER A 201 1.50 -1.19 -9.48
CA SER A 201 0.47 -1.16 -10.54
C SER A 201 0.84 -2.15 -11.66
N CYS A 202 -0.04 -3.15 -11.79
CA CYS A 202 -0.24 -4.05 -12.91
C CYS A 202 1.00 -4.51 -13.70
N GLN A 203 1.52 -5.67 -13.30
CA GLN A 203 2.15 -6.71 -14.11
C GLN A 203 2.26 -6.46 -15.64
N VAL A 204 3.48 -6.16 -16.10
CA VAL A 204 3.99 -6.74 -17.36
C VAL A 204 5.25 -7.52 -17.04
N HIS A 205 5.11 -8.83 -17.17
CA HIS A 205 6.18 -9.80 -17.20
C HIS A 205 7.10 -9.48 -18.39
N CYS A 206 8.36 -9.08 -18.16
CA CYS A 206 9.47 -9.37 -19.08
C CYS A 206 10.86 -9.08 -18.47
N ALA A 207 11.72 -10.10 -18.61
CA ALA A 207 13.18 -10.06 -18.66
C ALA A 207 13.97 -9.66 -17.41
N PHE A 208 14.42 -10.73 -16.75
CA PHE A 208 15.68 -10.83 -16.02
C PHE A 208 16.86 -10.23 -16.81
N SER A 209 17.82 -9.67 -16.06
CA SER A 209 19.17 -9.25 -16.47
C SER A 209 19.34 -7.84 -17.03
N THR A 210 20.40 -7.20 -16.51
CA THR A 210 21.07 -5.96 -16.92
C THR A 210 20.39 -4.63 -16.56
N TRP A 211 21.24 -3.71 -16.05
CA TRP A 211 21.18 -2.29 -15.69
C TRP A 211 20.07 -1.34 -16.23
N GLU A 212 19.07 -1.82 -16.96
CA GLU A 212 17.88 -1.08 -17.39
C GLU A 212 16.76 -1.01 -16.33
N SER A 213 16.96 -1.59 -15.15
CA SER A 213 16.03 -1.54 -14.00
C SER A 213 15.73 -0.12 -13.50
N ILE A 214 16.45 0.89 -13.97
CA ILE A 214 16.22 2.31 -13.66
C ILE A 214 15.18 2.94 -14.60
N ARG A 215 14.86 2.35 -15.76
CA ARG A 215 14.18 3.12 -16.81
C ARG A 215 12.68 2.89 -17.02
N TRP A 216 12.10 1.70 -16.77
CA TRP A 216 10.70 1.48 -17.21
C TRP A 216 9.82 0.56 -16.34
N GLY A 217 9.84 0.74 -15.02
CA GLY A 217 8.88 0.04 -14.15
C GLY A 217 8.84 0.61 -12.76
N VAL A 218 8.01 1.64 -12.54
CA VAL A 218 7.80 2.23 -11.22
C VAL A 218 6.97 1.26 -10.39
N ARG A 219 7.65 0.41 -9.62
CA ARG A 219 7.03 -0.41 -8.58
C ARG A 219 7.02 0.38 -7.28
N TRP A 220 5.96 0.31 -6.48
CA TRP A 220 5.99 0.85 -5.10
C TRP A 220 7.20 0.36 -4.29
N SER A 221 7.67 -0.86 -4.58
CA SER A 221 8.94 -1.42 -4.09
C SER A 221 10.11 -0.47 -4.30
N PHE A 222 10.22 0.18 -5.47
CA PHE A 222 11.29 1.14 -5.76
C PHE A 222 11.26 2.31 -4.77
N PHE A 223 10.09 2.92 -4.55
CA PHE A 223 9.94 4.02 -3.59
C PHE A 223 10.29 3.58 -2.17
N LEU A 224 9.83 2.40 -1.74
CA LEU A 224 10.16 1.84 -0.43
C LEU A 224 11.67 1.55 -0.27
N HIS A 225 12.33 0.99 -1.29
CA HIS A 225 13.78 0.77 -1.26
C HIS A 225 14.56 2.08 -1.26
N ALA A 226 14.12 3.07 -2.03
CA ALA A 226 14.70 4.41 -2.06
C ALA A 226 14.56 5.07 -0.69
N MET A 227 13.36 5.08 -0.11
CA MET A 227 13.08 5.60 1.23
C MET A 227 13.90 4.90 2.31
N ASN A 228 14.06 3.58 2.24
CA ASN A 228 14.92 2.85 3.17
C ASN A 228 16.39 3.21 3.04
N SER A 229 16.85 3.58 1.85
CA SER A 229 18.24 4.01 1.65
C SER A 229 18.42 5.46 2.16
N LEU A 230 17.45 6.32 1.86
CA LEU A 230 17.33 7.67 2.42
C LEU A 230 17.23 7.65 3.94
N ALA A 231 16.56 6.66 4.55
CA ALA A 231 16.40 6.54 5.99
C ALA A 231 17.73 6.26 6.69
N VAL A 232 18.58 5.40 6.12
CA VAL A 232 19.94 5.16 6.66
C VAL A 232 20.72 6.47 6.68
N VAL A 233 20.75 7.18 5.55
CA VAL A 233 21.43 8.46 5.41
C VAL A 233 20.87 9.48 6.41
N THR A 234 19.55 9.66 6.43
CA THR A 234 18.84 10.69 7.21
C THR A 234 19.00 10.48 8.71
N ASN A 235 18.87 9.24 9.21
CA ASN A 235 18.98 8.98 10.64
C ASN A 235 20.41 9.20 11.14
N ILE A 236 21.43 8.77 10.39
CA ILE A 236 22.83 8.99 10.74
C ILE A 236 23.17 10.49 10.65
N SER A 237 22.67 11.19 9.63
CA SER A 237 22.91 12.63 9.52
C SER A 237 22.20 13.43 10.61
N ILE A 238 20.99 13.06 11.03
CA ILE A 238 20.31 13.72 12.17
C ILE A 238 21.14 13.57 13.45
N LEU A 239 21.70 12.37 13.71
CA LEU A 239 22.54 12.14 14.89
C LEU A 239 23.82 13.00 14.94
N LEU A 240 24.35 13.39 13.77
CA LEU A 240 25.67 14.05 13.70
C LEU A 240 25.58 15.55 13.40
N PHE A 241 24.59 15.98 12.61
CA PHE A 241 24.50 17.33 12.07
C PHE A 241 23.31 18.14 12.61
N THR A 242 22.33 17.52 13.25
CA THR A 242 21.24 18.27 13.89
C THR A 242 21.71 18.79 15.25
N TYR A 243 21.65 20.11 15.43
CA TYR A 243 22.14 20.77 16.64
C TYR A 243 21.23 20.50 17.85
N ASP A 244 21.83 19.92 18.90
CA ASP A 244 21.26 19.80 20.25
C ASP A 244 22.31 20.31 21.26
N PRO A 245 21.98 21.29 22.12
CA PRO A 245 22.90 21.83 23.12
C PRO A 245 23.26 20.85 24.25
N ASN A 246 22.44 19.81 24.47
CA ASN A 246 22.66 18.86 25.57
C ASN A 246 23.58 17.69 25.19
N ASP A 247 23.85 17.51 23.90
CA ASP A 247 24.69 16.43 23.40
C ASP A 247 26.08 16.93 23.00
N LYS A 248 27.11 16.24 23.50
CA LYS A 248 28.53 16.55 23.30
C LYS A 248 29.00 16.24 21.87
N VAL A 249 28.29 15.35 21.18
CA VAL A 249 28.62 14.96 19.80
C VAL A 249 28.11 16.01 18.81
N THR A 250 26.89 16.49 19.00
CA THR A 250 26.22 17.45 18.12
C THR A 250 26.66 18.89 18.36
N SER A 251 27.03 19.25 19.59
CA SER A 251 27.56 20.59 19.94
C SER A 251 28.94 20.87 19.33
N ASP A 252 29.41 22.11 19.48
CA ASP A 252 30.70 22.61 18.97
C ASP A 252 31.94 21.90 19.55
N ALA A 253 31.75 20.99 20.50
CA ALA A 253 32.82 20.23 21.13
C ALA A 253 33.49 19.24 20.17
N THR A 254 32.80 18.77 19.13
CA THR A 254 33.34 17.80 18.15
C THR A 254 33.74 18.48 16.85
N SER A 255 34.98 18.26 16.39
CA SER A 255 35.48 18.78 15.11
C SER A 255 34.61 18.33 13.93
N SER A 256 34.33 19.25 12.99
CA SER A 256 33.57 18.97 11.77
C SER A 256 34.15 17.80 10.98
N THR A 257 35.47 17.64 10.95
CA THR A 257 36.14 16.51 10.27
C THR A 257 35.75 15.17 10.90
N THR A 258 35.71 15.09 12.24
CA THR A 258 35.30 13.89 12.96
C THR A 258 33.83 13.54 12.70
N LYS A 259 32.95 14.54 12.58
CA LYS A 259 31.53 14.33 12.23
C LYS A 259 31.39 13.69 10.84
N TRP A 260 32.08 14.23 9.83
CA TRP A 260 32.04 13.69 8.47
C TRP A 260 32.66 12.28 8.34
N VAL A 261 33.79 12.02 9.01
CA VAL A 261 34.41 10.69 9.00
C VAL A 261 33.48 9.66 9.66
N THR A 262 32.91 10.00 10.82
CA THR A 262 31.94 9.12 11.50
C THR A 262 30.71 8.87 10.63
N PHE A 263 30.19 9.90 9.95
CA PHE A 263 29.06 9.79 9.04
C PHE A 263 29.34 8.77 7.92
N ILE A 264 30.45 8.93 7.19
CA ILE A 264 30.80 8.02 6.07
C ILE A 264 30.99 6.60 6.57
N VAL A 265 31.73 6.39 7.66
CA VAL A 265 31.97 5.04 8.19
C VAL A 265 30.66 4.37 8.64
N ALA A 266 29.82 5.08 9.39
CA ALA A 266 28.55 4.54 9.87
C ALA A 266 27.57 4.25 8.72
N GLU A 267 27.53 5.12 7.71
CA GLU A 267 26.70 4.95 6.52
C GLU A 267 27.12 3.71 5.73
N GLN A 268 28.40 3.56 5.42
CA GLN A 268 28.92 2.39 4.69
C GLN A 268 28.69 1.08 5.43
N LEU A 269 28.90 1.06 6.75
CA LEU A 269 28.62 -0.13 7.57
C LEU A 269 27.12 -0.49 7.57
N SER A 270 26.24 0.51 7.68
CA SER A 270 24.79 0.30 7.71
C SER A 270 24.26 -0.17 6.35
N VAL A 271 24.76 0.40 5.26
CA VAL A 271 24.43 -0.01 3.88
C VAL A 271 24.95 -1.42 3.61
N ALA A 272 26.18 -1.74 4.01
CA ALA A 272 26.73 -3.08 3.88
C ALA A 272 25.91 -4.13 4.65
N LEU A 273 25.53 -3.82 5.89
CA LEU A 273 24.67 -4.69 6.69
C LEU A 273 23.29 -4.90 6.04
N LYS A 274 22.68 -3.83 5.52
CA LYS A 274 21.40 -3.92 4.79
C LYS A 274 21.51 -4.85 3.58
N HIS A 275 22.54 -4.70 2.76
CA HIS A 275 22.77 -5.57 1.61
C HIS A 275 23.09 -7.02 2.00
N LEU A 276 23.83 -7.21 3.09
CA LEU A 276 24.11 -8.54 3.63
C LEU A 276 22.81 -9.25 4.04
N VAL A 277 21.92 -8.56 4.76
CA VAL A 277 20.62 -9.13 5.15
C VAL A 277 19.79 -9.46 3.90
N ALA A 278 19.74 -8.56 2.91
CA ALA A 278 19.03 -8.80 1.66
C ALA A 278 19.62 -9.97 0.85
N TYR A 279 20.92 -10.25 0.97
CA TYR A 279 21.55 -11.41 0.34
C TYR A 279 21.28 -12.72 1.10
N LEU A 280 21.23 -12.66 2.44
CA LEU A 280 21.01 -13.84 3.29
C LEU A 280 19.57 -14.32 3.30
N VAL A 281 18.61 -13.42 3.13
CA VAL A 281 17.17 -13.74 3.12
C VAL A 281 16.73 -14.00 1.68
N PRO A 282 16.29 -15.23 1.34
CA PRO A 282 15.80 -15.51 -0.01
C PRO A 282 14.48 -14.79 -0.29
N ASP A 283 14.33 -14.25 -1.50
CA ASP A 283 13.13 -13.49 -1.92
C ASP A 283 11.86 -14.34 -1.97
N GLU A 284 11.98 -15.65 -2.19
CA GLU A 284 10.86 -16.58 -2.17
C GLU A 284 11.04 -17.65 -1.09
N PRO A 285 9.95 -18.00 -0.36
CA PRO A 285 10.01 -19.09 0.61
C PRO A 285 10.21 -20.43 -0.10
N LEU A 286 10.91 -21.35 0.57
CA LEU A 286 11.28 -22.67 0.02
C LEU A 286 10.07 -23.44 -0.54
N GLU A 287 8.95 -23.44 0.20
CA GLU A 287 7.72 -24.13 -0.19
C GLU A 287 7.15 -23.59 -1.51
N LEU A 288 7.19 -22.26 -1.70
CA LEU A 288 6.72 -21.65 -2.94
C LEU A 288 7.65 -21.99 -4.12
N GLY A 289 8.96 -22.03 -3.89
CA GLY A 289 9.94 -22.47 -4.89
C GLY A 289 9.68 -23.92 -5.34
N GLN A 290 9.40 -24.82 -4.39
CA GLN A 290 9.04 -26.21 -4.67
C GLN A 290 7.71 -26.30 -5.44
N LEU A 291 6.69 -25.54 -5.06
CA LEU A 291 5.41 -25.51 -5.74
C LEU A 291 5.53 -24.98 -7.18
N LYS A 292 6.29 -23.90 -7.40
CA LYS A 292 6.59 -23.39 -8.75
C LYS A 292 7.39 -24.40 -9.57
N GLY A 293 8.37 -25.07 -8.95
CA GLY A 293 9.15 -26.14 -9.59
C GLY A 293 8.28 -27.32 -10.03
N ARG A 294 7.37 -27.77 -9.15
CA ARG A 294 6.39 -28.83 -9.46
C ARG A 294 5.43 -28.40 -10.56
N HIS A 295 4.92 -27.17 -10.51
CA HIS A 295 4.04 -26.63 -11.55
C HIS A 295 4.74 -26.62 -12.91
N LYS A 296 5.98 -26.11 -12.98
CA LYS A 296 6.80 -26.14 -14.20
C LYS A 296 7.09 -27.56 -14.70
N HIS A 297 7.30 -28.52 -13.80
CA HIS A 297 7.52 -29.92 -14.16
C HIS A 297 6.27 -30.56 -14.76
N ILE A 298 5.09 -30.32 -14.17
CA ILE A 298 3.80 -30.76 -14.72
C ILE A 298 3.58 -30.12 -16.08
N GLU A 299 3.84 -28.82 -16.21
CA GLU A 299 3.70 -28.09 -17.46
C GLU A 299 4.60 -28.67 -18.56
N ALA A 300 5.86 -28.94 -18.23
CA ALA A 300 6.83 -29.55 -19.13
C ALA A 300 6.40 -30.96 -19.61
N ASN A 301 5.86 -31.78 -18.70
CA ASN A 301 5.55 -33.18 -18.97
C ASN A 301 4.19 -33.41 -19.64
N VAL A 302 3.19 -32.60 -19.27
CA VAL A 302 1.79 -32.74 -19.71
C VAL A 302 1.53 -31.92 -20.96
N PHE A 303 2.01 -30.67 -21.02
CA PHE A 303 1.67 -29.74 -22.11
C PHE A 303 2.78 -29.58 -23.14
N LEU A 304 4.05 -29.53 -22.70
CA LEU A 304 5.19 -29.29 -23.60
C LEU A 304 5.87 -30.57 -24.09
N GLY A 305 5.50 -31.74 -23.56
CA GLY A 305 5.98 -33.05 -24.01
C GLY A 305 7.50 -33.27 -23.85
N HIS A 306 8.17 -32.54 -22.96
CA HIS A 306 9.64 -32.43 -22.95
C HIS A 306 10.41 -33.65 -22.40
N HIS A 307 9.74 -34.77 -22.14
CA HIS A 307 10.35 -36.09 -22.01
C HIS A 307 9.67 -37.06 -22.98
N VAL A 308 10.22 -37.12 -24.19
CA VAL A 308 10.10 -38.27 -25.09
C VAL A 308 11.40 -39.07 -24.93
N ASP A 309 11.39 -40.04 -24.01
CA ASP A 309 12.15 -41.26 -24.26
C ASP A 309 11.25 -42.15 -25.15
N ASP A 310 11.69 -42.30 -26.39
CA ASP A 310 10.98 -42.75 -27.60
C ASP A 310 10.45 -44.21 -27.61
N LYS A 311 10.06 -44.82 -26.49
CA LYS A 311 9.66 -46.26 -26.51
C LYS A 311 8.35 -46.67 -25.85
N ALA A 312 7.58 -45.77 -25.26
CA ALA A 312 6.23 -46.11 -24.80
C ALA A 312 5.37 -44.85 -24.66
N VAL A 313 4.60 -44.49 -25.70
CA VAL A 313 3.61 -43.40 -25.61
C VAL A 313 2.23 -43.97 -25.92
N PRO A 314 1.37 -44.21 -24.91
CA PRO A 314 -0.06 -44.32 -25.13
C PRO A 314 -0.60 -42.97 -25.56
N THR A 315 -1.49 -42.97 -26.54
CA THR A 315 -2.03 -41.80 -27.27
C THR A 315 -2.99 -40.90 -26.46
N ASN A 316 -3.03 -41.02 -25.13
CA ASN A 316 -4.07 -40.37 -24.33
C ASN A 316 -3.47 -39.51 -23.20
N LEU A 317 -3.58 -38.19 -23.34
CA LEU A 317 -3.12 -37.20 -22.36
C LEU A 317 -3.75 -37.39 -20.98
N THR A 318 -4.97 -37.92 -20.93
CA THR A 318 -5.73 -38.23 -19.70
C THR A 318 -5.02 -39.29 -18.86
N GLU A 319 -4.45 -40.32 -19.48
CA GLU A 319 -3.80 -41.45 -18.80
C GLU A 319 -2.45 -41.03 -18.18
N LYS A 320 -1.74 -40.10 -18.83
CA LYS A 320 -0.49 -39.51 -18.29
C LYS A 320 -0.77 -38.56 -17.14
N ALA A 321 -1.88 -37.83 -17.17
CA ALA A 321 -2.33 -36.98 -16.06
C ALA A 321 -2.78 -37.81 -14.84
N GLU A 322 -3.40 -38.97 -15.04
CA GLU A 322 -3.73 -39.92 -13.96
C GLU A 322 -2.48 -40.62 -13.37
N SER A 323 -1.44 -40.83 -14.18
CA SER A 323 -0.16 -41.40 -13.70
C SER A 323 0.68 -40.44 -12.83
N LEU A 324 0.47 -39.14 -13.01
CA LEU A 324 1.00 -38.12 -12.12
C LEU A 324 -0.01 -38.00 -10.98
N ASP A 325 0.30 -38.60 -9.83
CA ASP A 325 -0.55 -38.63 -8.63
C ASP A 325 -0.76 -37.19 -8.07
N LEU A 326 -1.59 -36.42 -8.76
CA LEU A 326 -1.97 -35.05 -8.44
C LEU A 326 -3.12 -35.11 -7.44
N VAL A 327 -2.80 -35.51 -6.21
CA VAL A 327 -3.71 -35.32 -5.09
C VAL A 327 -3.88 -33.81 -4.90
N ILE A 328 -5.01 -33.27 -5.35
CA ILE A 328 -5.46 -31.93 -4.99
C ILE A 328 -5.82 -32.01 -3.51
N LEU A 329 -4.89 -31.60 -2.65
CA LEU A 329 -5.12 -31.53 -1.21
C LEU A 329 -6.13 -30.41 -0.95
N ASP A 330 -7.39 -30.79 -0.80
CA ASP A 330 -8.51 -29.86 -0.59
C ASP A 330 -8.51 -29.25 0.83
N LYS A 331 -7.56 -29.63 1.69
CA LYS A 331 -7.44 -29.15 3.07
C LYS A 331 -6.01 -29.14 3.63
N TYR A 332 -5.71 -28.07 4.36
CA TYR A 332 -4.45 -27.74 5.05
C TYR A 332 -4.03 -28.76 6.13
N ASP A 333 -4.90 -29.69 6.51
CA ASP A 333 -4.70 -30.64 7.64
C ASP A 333 -3.73 -31.80 7.33
N SER A 334 -3.13 -31.83 6.14
CA SER A 334 -2.34 -32.95 5.64
C SER A 334 -0.82 -32.75 5.77
N PHE A 335 -0.37 -31.88 6.66
CA PHE A 335 1.03 -31.87 7.11
C PHE A 335 1.31 -33.11 7.99
N PRO A 336 2.38 -33.88 7.75
CA PRO A 336 2.81 -34.93 8.67
C PRO A 336 3.28 -34.29 9.98
N GLY A 337 2.36 -34.15 10.94
CA GLY A 337 2.56 -33.47 12.22
C GLY A 337 1.30 -32.81 12.81
N ALA A 338 0.20 -32.69 12.06
CA ALA A 338 -1.04 -32.09 12.56
C ALA A 338 -1.90 -33.10 13.35
N VAL A 339 -2.25 -32.74 14.58
CA VAL A 339 -3.16 -33.50 15.46
C VAL A 339 -4.59 -33.33 14.96
N SER A 340 -5.32 -34.44 14.83
CA SER A 340 -6.67 -34.50 14.25
C SER A 340 -7.71 -33.76 15.10
N PRO A 341 -8.55 -32.88 14.50
CA PRO A 341 -9.77 -32.40 15.13
C PRO A 341 -10.91 -33.39 14.84
N SER A 342 -10.98 -34.48 15.60
CA SER A 342 -12.08 -35.45 15.52
C SER A 342 -13.37 -34.99 16.20
N ASP A 343 -13.45 -33.75 16.68
CA ASP A 343 -14.65 -33.22 17.34
C ASP A 343 -15.20 -32.01 16.58
N ALA A 344 -15.92 -32.25 15.47
CA ALA A 344 -17.06 -31.43 15.00
C ALA A 344 -17.46 -31.80 13.56
N THR A 345 -17.95 -33.02 13.34
CA THR A 345 -18.90 -33.25 12.23
C THR A 345 -20.28 -32.78 12.66
N SER A 346 -20.85 -31.77 11.98
CA SER A 346 -22.10 -31.93 11.23
C SER A 346 -22.64 -30.59 10.74
N SER A 347 -23.23 -30.63 9.53
CA SER A 347 -24.19 -29.70 8.93
C SER A 347 -23.65 -28.55 8.05
N LEU A 348 -23.38 -28.82 6.78
CA LEU A 348 -23.70 -27.90 5.67
C LEU A 348 -24.07 -28.70 4.40
N PRO A 349 -25.10 -28.29 3.63
CA PRO A 349 -25.56 -28.97 2.41
C PRO A 349 -24.70 -28.62 1.18
N PRO A 350 -24.78 -29.40 0.08
CA PRO A 350 -23.90 -29.24 -1.07
C PRO A 350 -24.26 -28.01 -1.94
N PRO A 351 -23.29 -27.44 -2.68
CA PRO A 351 -23.52 -26.29 -3.56
C PRO A 351 -24.23 -26.67 -4.87
N PRO A 352 -25.00 -25.75 -5.49
CA PRO A 352 -25.72 -26.02 -6.74
C PRO A 352 -24.82 -25.89 -7.98
N ALA A 353 -25.20 -26.61 -9.04
CA ALA A 353 -24.47 -26.73 -10.31
C ALA A 353 -24.47 -25.43 -11.17
N PRO A 354 -23.45 -25.21 -12.02
CA PRO A 354 -23.32 -24.01 -12.82
C PRO A 354 -24.31 -23.97 -13.99
N ALA A 355 -25.04 -22.86 -14.12
CA ALA A 355 -25.88 -22.56 -15.26
C ALA A 355 -25.03 -22.05 -16.45
N TYR A 356 -25.18 -22.71 -17.59
CA TYR A 356 -24.75 -22.20 -18.88
C TYR A 356 -25.76 -21.15 -19.36
N GLU A 357 -25.31 -19.94 -19.69
CA GLU A 357 -26.11 -18.96 -20.44
C GLU A 357 -25.33 -18.48 -21.66
N SER A 358 -25.79 -18.93 -22.82
CA SER A 358 -25.52 -18.38 -24.14
C SER A 358 -26.01 -16.94 -24.24
N ARG A 359 -25.17 -16.01 -24.73
CA ARG A 359 -25.64 -14.69 -25.19
C ARG A 359 -25.41 -14.53 -26.69
N VAL A 360 -26.53 -14.24 -27.36
CA VAL A 360 -26.65 -13.53 -28.64
C VAL A 360 -26.48 -12.04 -28.39
#